data_AF-A0A2E1TM03-F1
#
_entry.id   AF-A0A2E1TM03-F1
#
_cell.length_a   1.000
_cell.length_b   1.000
_cell.length_c   1.000
_cell.angle_alpha   90.00
_cell.angle_beta   90.00
_cell.angle_gamma   90.00
#
_symmetry.space_group_name_H-M   'P 1'
#
loop_
_entity.id
_entity.type
_entity.pdbx_description
1 polymer ?
#
loop_
_entity_poly.entity_id
_entity_poly.type
_entity_poly.pdbx_seq_one_letter_code
_entity_poly.pdbx_strand_id
1 'polypeptide(L)'
;MENKIDGLEDLRDLITNELNISRDNVPSIGKEMSLDASILFLFLTPEKSDPETKGIISLRNDSFVCKSLREQMSRMSIPEKDVLVWNLYGAYGIKKFTKKIEMDWLRVLNTLVKSMDNLKVIVGCGGVVWKSFYNLRSDRQIFLLPNPELSARNLADGDQMARFDHTWDNIKKIVVARQPVVLREVIAGTQNKLKDSIESIDTDKLKNIAGNVEKKFKNTIEEVEKSDLPDQLLKAKNEFKSFWRDTWSPKSPSDKDKK
;
A
#
# COMPACT_ATOMS: atom_id res chain seq x y z
N MET A 1 -19.75 -6.06 -20.41
CA MET A 1 -18.65 -7.03 -20.60
C MET A 1 -17.57 -6.63 -19.62
N GLU A 2 -17.31 -7.46 -18.61
CA GLU A 2 -16.19 -7.21 -17.72
C GLU A 2 -14.92 -7.73 -18.39
N ASN A 3 -13.94 -6.85 -18.62
CA ASN A 3 -12.66 -7.26 -19.17
C ASN A 3 -11.93 -8.07 -18.08
N LYS A 4 -11.98 -9.40 -18.17
CA LYS A 4 -11.02 -10.30 -17.52
C LYS A 4 -9.93 -10.67 -18.52
N ILE A 5 -8.76 -11.00 -17.99
CA ILE A 5 -7.65 -11.59 -18.73
C ILE A 5 -7.60 -13.09 -18.43
N ASP A 6 -7.24 -13.90 -19.43
CA ASP A 6 -7.14 -15.35 -19.30
C ASP A 6 -5.72 -15.78 -18.88
N GLY A 7 -4.74 -14.92 -19.14
CA GLY A 7 -3.35 -15.10 -18.71
C GLY A 7 -2.65 -13.79 -18.38
N LEU A 8 -1.53 -13.91 -17.67
CA LEU A 8 -0.71 -12.77 -17.30
C LEU A 8 -0.05 -12.08 -18.53
N GLU A 9 0.15 -12.80 -19.64
CA GLU A 9 0.60 -12.16 -20.89
C GLU A 9 -0.47 -11.24 -21.50
N ASP A 10 -1.76 -11.54 -21.36
CA ASP A 10 -2.84 -10.66 -21.80
C ASP A 10 -2.82 -9.32 -21.04
N LEU A 11 -2.33 -9.32 -19.79
CA LEU A 11 -2.12 -8.08 -19.04
C LEU A 11 -1.08 -7.19 -19.71
N ARG A 12 -0.01 -7.78 -20.25
CA ARG A 12 1.02 -7.03 -20.98
C ARG A 12 0.46 -6.47 -22.27
N ASP A 13 -0.31 -7.28 -22.99
CA ASP A 13 -1.00 -6.86 -24.22
C ASP A 13 -1.97 -5.70 -23.92
N LEU A 14 -2.73 -5.80 -22.82
CA LEU A 14 -3.62 -4.76 -22.35
C LEU A 14 -2.88 -3.45 -22.05
N ILE A 15 -1.76 -3.51 -21.34
CA ILE A 15 -0.92 -2.33 -21.06
C ILE A 15 -0.43 -1.69 -22.35
N THR A 16 0.10 -2.50 -23.28
CA THR A 16 0.62 -2.01 -24.54
C THR A 16 -0.47 -1.33 -25.37
N ASN A 17 -1.64 -1.95 -25.47
CA ASN A 17 -2.73 -1.45 -26.31
C ASN A 17 -3.48 -0.27 -25.67
N GLU A 18 -3.84 -0.36 -24.40
CA GLU A 18 -4.66 0.67 -23.75
C GLU A 18 -3.86 1.91 -23.35
N LEU A 19 -2.58 1.74 -22.98
CA LEU A 19 -1.74 2.84 -22.51
C LEU A 19 -0.77 3.35 -23.59
N ASN A 20 -0.79 2.75 -24.78
CA ASN A 20 0.12 3.06 -25.88
C ASN A 20 1.60 3.02 -25.45
N ILE A 21 1.96 1.95 -24.73
CA ILE A 21 3.31 1.71 -24.22
C ILE A 21 3.96 0.60 -25.04
N SER A 22 5.20 0.83 -25.51
CA SER A 22 5.96 -0.24 -26.19
C SER A 22 6.03 -1.49 -25.33
N ARG A 23 5.77 -2.66 -25.94
CA ARG A 23 5.83 -3.96 -25.25
C ARG A 23 7.18 -4.20 -24.57
N ASP A 24 8.26 -3.69 -25.16
CA ASP A 24 9.63 -3.81 -24.62
C ASP A 24 9.80 -3.09 -23.29
N ASN A 25 8.95 -2.10 -22.99
CA ASN A 25 8.94 -1.39 -21.72
C ASN A 25 8.06 -2.09 -20.67
N VAL A 26 7.34 -3.15 -21.02
CA VAL A 26 6.52 -3.92 -20.08
C VAL A 26 7.28 -5.21 -19.73
N PRO A 27 7.65 -5.44 -18.47
CA PRO A 27 8.41 -6.64 -18.09
C PRO A 27 7.62 -7.89 -18.45
N SER A 28 8.34 -8.89 -18.94
CA SER A 28 7.87 -10.27 -19.04
C SER A 28 7.63 -10.84 -17.65
N ILE A 29 6.91 -11.95 -17.58
CA ILE A 29 6.39 -12.44 -16.31
C ILE A 29 7.07 -13.76 -15.97
N GLY A 30 7.55 -13.87 -14.73
CA GLY A 30 8.15 -15.09 -14.20
C GLY A 30 7.19 -16.27 -14.30
N LYS A 31 7.72 -17.43 -14.70
CA LYS A 31 6.91 -18.66 -14.92
C LYS A 31 6.24 -19.18 -13.64
N GLU A 32 6.73 -18.75 -12.48
CA GLU A 32 6.18 -19.11 -11.18
C GLU A 32 4.91 -18.34 -10.80
N MET A 33 4.56 -17.30 -11.55
CA MET A 33 3.39 -16.47 -11.27
C MET A 33 2.12 -17.02 -11.88
N SER A 34 1.01 -16.86 -11.16
CA SER A 34 -0.31 -17.29 -11.62
C SER A 34 -1.38 -16.27 -11.20
N LEU A 35 -2.44 -16.20 -12.00
CA LEU A 35 -3.69 -15.51 -11.63
C LEU A 35 -4.40 -16.21 -10.45
N ASP A 36 -4.08 -17.47 -10.17
CA ASP A 36 -4.64 -18.23 -9.05
C ASP A 36 -4.08 -17.83 -7.68
N ALA A 37 -3.10 -16.91 -7.63
CA ALA A 37 -2.51 -16.43 -6.39
C ALA A 37 -3.56 -15.75 -5.48
N SER A 38 -3.42 -15.94 -4.17
CA SER A 38 -4.31 -15.33 -3.17
C SER A 38 -3.80 -13.99 -2.62
N ILE A 39 -2.53 -13.68 -2.88
CA ILE A 39 -1.84 -12.46 -2.47
C ILE A 39 -1.33 -11.76 -3.74
N LEU A 40 -1.66 -10.47 -3.91
CA LEU A 40 -1.04 -9.60 -4.90
C LEU A 40 -0.13 -8.61 -4.19
N PHE A 41 1.18 -8.69 -4.44
CA PHE A 41 2.18 -7.81 -3.85
C PHE A 41 2.61 -6.76 -4.88
N LEU A 42 2.32 -5.49 -4.60
CA LEU A 42 2.52 -4.37 -5.51
C LEU A 42 3.72 -3.52 -5.13
N PHE A 43 4.68 -3.42 -6.05
CA PHE A 43 5.69 -2.38 -6.04
C PHE A 43 5.21 -1.14 -6.78
N LEU A 44 6.01 -0.07 -6.73
CA LEU A 44 5.70 1.15 -7.47
C LEU A 44 5.94 0.96 -8.97
N THR A 45 7.17 0.60 -9.36
CA THR A 45 7.60 0.45 -10.75
C THR A 45 8.56 -0.75 -10.88
N PRO A 46 8.77 -1.31 -12.09
CA PRO A 46 9.63 -2.46 -12.30
C PRO A 46 11.08 -2.25 -11.81
N GLU A 47 11.61 -1.02 -11.89
CA GLU A 47 12.94 -0.67 -11.39
C GLU A 47 13.11 -0.91 -9.88
N LYS A 48 12.00 -0.97 -9.12
CA LYS A 48 12.01 -1.29 -7.69
C LYS A 48 12.10 -2.78 -7.41
N SER A 49 11.54 -3.62 -8.28
CA SER A 49 11.59 -5.09 -8.14
C SER A 49 12.82 -5.71 -8.81
N ASP A 50 13.33 -5.08 -9.86
CA ASP A 50 14.45 -5.55 -10.68
C ASP A 50 15.25 -4.37 -11.25
N PRO A 51 16.25 -3.86 -10.50
CA PRO A 51 17.06 -2.71 -10.92
C PRO A 51 18.08 -3.06 -12.03
N GLU A 52 18.30 -4.34 -12.33
CA GLU A 52 19.34 -4.81 -13.27
C GLU A 52 18.81 -5.14 -14.67
N THR A 53 17.59 -4.71 -15.02
CA THR A 53 16.99 -4.86 -16.36
C THR A 53 16.95 -6.31 -16.86
N LYS A 54 16.59 -7.30 -16.02
CA LYS A 54 16.29 -8.66 -16.52
C LYS A 54 14.98 -8.71 -17.32
N GLY A 55 14.25 -7.59 -17.43
CA GLY A 55 13.03 -7.48 -18.23
C GLY A 55 11.96 -8.47 -17.80
N ILE A 56 12.09 -9.04 -16.59
CA ILE A 56 11.22 -10.07 -16.04
C ILE A 56 10.88 -9.65 -14.61
N ILE A 57 9.59 -9.46 -14.36
CA ILE A 57 9.09 -9.43 -12.99
C ILE A 57 9.07 -10.86 -12.49
N SER A 58 9.74 -11.14 -11.36
CA SER A 58 9.83 -12.47 -10.75
C SER A 58 10.09 -12.39 -9.25
N LEU A 59 9.45 -13.28 -8.48
CA LEU A 59 9.80 -13.48 -7.06
C LEU A 59 11.21 -14.04 -6.89
N ARG A 60 11.73 -14.67 -7.95
CA ARG A 60 13.05 -15.32 -7.97
C ARG A 60 14.17 -14.39 -8.40
N ASN A 61 13.88 -13.12 -8.68
CA ASN A 61 14.91 -12.13 -8.94
C ASN A 61 15.91 -12.05 -7.77
N ASP A 62 17.18 -11.81 -8.09
CA ASP A 62 18.27 -11.76 -7.10
C ASP A 62 18.34 -10.44 -6.34
N SER A 63 17.39 -9.54 -6.59
CA SER A 63 17.28 -8.26 -5.91
C SER A 63 17.07 -8.46 -4.40
N PHE A 64 17.61 -7.53 -3.62
CA PHE A 64 17.45 -7.51 -2.16
C PHE A 64 15.97 -7.62 -1.74
N VAL A 65 15.10 -6.95 -2.50
CA VAL A 65 13.66 -6.92 -2.29
C VAL A 65 13.04 -8.30 -2.45
N CYS A 66 13.32 -8.99 -3.56
CA CYS A 66 12.79 -10.32 -3.81
C CYS A 66 13.38 -11.38 -2.86
N LYS A 67 14.64 -11.24 -2.45
CA LYS A 67 15.24 -12.08 -1.40
C LYS A 67 14.52 -11.92 -0.06
N SER A 68 14.31 -10.68 0.39
CA SER A 68 13.62 -10.39 1.65
C SER A 68 12.18 -10.92 1.65
N LEU A 69 11.48 -10.80 0.51
CA LEU A 69 10.13 -11.37 0.35
C LEU A 69 10.14 -12.89 0.47
N ARG A 70 11.04 -13.58 -0.24
CA ARG A 70 11.15 -15.04 -0.20
C ARG A 70 11.51 -15.54 1.20
N GLU A 71 12.43 -14.88 1.89
CA GLU A 71 12.77 -15.19 3.28
C GLU A 71 11.55 -15.10 4.19
N GLN A 72 10.75 -14.04 4.04
CA GLN A 72 9.56 -13.85 4.86
C GLN A 72 8.45 -14.85 4.54
N MET A 73 8.24 -15.14 3.26
CA MET A 73 7.31 -16.19 2.82
C MET A 73 7.70 -17.55 3.40
N SER A 74 8.99 -17.88 3.38
CA SER A 74 9.53 -19.10 3.98
C SER A 74 9.28 -19.15 5.48
N ARG A 75 9.61 -18.07 6.22
CA ARG A 75 9.33 -17.94 7.67
C ARG A 75 7.85 -18.14 8.01
N MET A 76 6.96 -17.63 7.17
CA MET A 76 5.51 -17.71 7.38
C MET A 76 4.88 -19.00 6.86
N SER A 77 5.64 -19.83 6.15
CA SER A 77 5.16 -21.02 5.43
C SER A 77 4.10 -20.69 4.37
N ILE A 78 4.27 -19.57 3.67
CA ILE A 78 3.43 -19.16 2.54
C ILE A 78 4.07 -19.66 1.23
N PRO A 79 3.41 -20.52 0.46
CA PRO A 79 3.90 -21.00 -0.83
C PRO A 79 4.13 -19.87 -1.86
N GLU A 80 5.17 -20.00 -2.70
CA GLU A 80 5.44 -19.04 -3.79
C GLU A 80 4.24 -18.86 -4.72
N LYS A 81 3.53 -19.94 -5.05
CA LYS A 81 2.34 -19.93 -5.92
C LYS A 81 1.18 -19.07 -5.41
N ASP A 82 1.15 -18.78 -4.11
CA ASP A 82 0.08 -18.00 -3.49
C ASP A 82 0.34 -16.49 -3.60
N VAL A 83 1.51 -16.08 -4.08
CA VAL A 83 1.93 -14.67 -4.22
C VAL A 83 2.20 -14.34 -5.69
N LEU A 84 1.45 -13.37 -6.21
CA LEU A 84 1.75 -12.68 -7.45
C LEU A 84 2.46 -11.37 -7.12
N VAL A 85 3.65 -11.13 -7.68
CA VAL A 85 4.30 -9.81 -7.62
C VAL A 85 3.97 -9.01 -8.87
N TRP A 86 3.59 -7.76 -8.69
CA TRP A 86 3.32 -6.83 -9.79
C TRP A 86 3.74 -5.40 -9.42
N ASN A 87 3.54 -4.46 -10.34
CA ASN A 87 3.80 -3.05 -10.12
C ASN A 87 2.52 -2.22 -10.32
N LEU A 88 2.33 -1.17 -9.53
CA LEU A 88 1.27 -0.20 -9.76
C LEU A 88 1.42 0.43 -11.16
N TYR A 89 2.64 0.84 -11.50
CA TYR A 89 3.02 1.25 -12.84
C TYR A 89 3.78 0.11 -13.48
N GLY A 90 3.09 -0.72 -14.27
CA GLY A 90 3.62 -1.95 -14.87
C GLY A 90 4.61 -1.77 -16.02
N ALA A 91 5.21 -0.60 -16.22
CA ALA A 91 6.17 -0.35 -17.29
C ALA A 91 7.42 0.40 -16.80
N TYR A 92 8.56 0.13 -17.44
CA TYR A 92 9.81 0.85 -17.24
C TYR A 92 9.73 2.28 -17.78
N GLY A 93 10.54 3.18 -17.21
CA GLY A 93 10.74 4.53 -17.74
C GLY A 93 9.60 5.51 -17.45
N ILE A 94 8.68 5.17 -16.54
CA ILE A 94 7.63 6.10 -16.09
C ILE A 94 8.25 7.17 -15.18
N LYS A 95 8.44 8.37 -15.73
CA LYS A 95 9.08 9.50 -15.01
C LYS A 95 8.10 10.47 -14.35
N LYS A 96 6.81 10.42 -14.73
CA LYS A 96 5.79 11.36 -14.27
C LYS A 96 4.58 10.61 -13.72
N PHE A 97 4.25 10.88 -12.46
CA PHE A 97 3.08 10.31 -11.78
C PHE A 97 2.01 11.40 -11.64
N THR A 98 1.27 11.64 -12.72
CA THR A 98 0.11 12.54 -12.68
C THR A 98 -1.14 11.77 -12.25
N LYS A 99 -2.15 12.46 -11.74
CA LYS A 99 -3.43 11.83 -11.38
C LYS A 99 -4.07 11.09 -12.56
N LYS A 100 -3.98 11.62 -13.78
CA LYS A 100 -4.49 10.95 -14.97
C LYS A 100 -3.77 9.62 -15.21
N ILE A 101 -2.43 9.64 -15.18
CA ILE A 101 -1.60 8.45 -15.36
C ILE A 101 -1.95 7.42 -14.27
N GLU A 102 -2.04 7.84 -13.01
CA GLU A 102 -2.45 6.95 -11.91
C GLU A 102 -3.81 6.29 -12.19
N MET A 103 -4.82 7.04 -12.63
CA MET A 103 -6.14 6.49 -12.94
C MET A 103 -6.11 5.48 -14.11
N ASP A 104 -5.31 5.75 -15.15
CA ASP A 104 -5.15 4.86 -16.29
C ASP A 104 -4.53 3.52 -15.85
N TRP A 105 -3.51 3.56 -14.98
CA TRP A 105 -2.87 2.36 -14.42
C TRP A 105 -3.75 1.63 -13.41
N LEU A 106 -4.52 2.34 -12.59
CA LEU A 106 -5.48 1.73 -11.68
C LEU A 106 -6.59 0.98 -12.42
N ARG A 107 -6.98 1.43 -13.63
CA ARG A 107 -7.92 0.70 -14.48
C ARG A 107 -7.34 -0.64 -14.93
N VAL A 108 -6.09 -0.65 -15.40
CA VAL A 108 -5.36 -1.89 -15.77
C VAL A 108 -5.21 -2.80 -14.56
N LEU A 109 -4.81 -2.26 -13.41
CA LEU A 109 -4.69 -3.02 -12.16
C LEU A 109 -6.05 -3.63 -11.76
N ASN A 110 -7.15 -2.93 -11.95
CA ASN A 110 -8.47 -3.45 -11.66
C ASN A 110 -8.82 -4.66 -12.55
N THR A 111 -8.43 -4.64 -13.83
CA THR A 111 -8.57 -5.81 -14.73
C THR A 111 -7.80 -7.02 -14.20
N LEU A 112 -6.56 -6.83 -13.74
CA LEU A 112 -5.80 -7.90 -13.08
C LEU A 112 -6.53 -8.41 -11.82
N VAL A 113 -6.94 -7.51 -10.93
CA VAL A 113 -7.65 -7.83 -9.69
C VAL A 113 -8.95 -8.60 -9.95
N LYS A 114 -9.70 -8.27 -11.01
CA LYS A 114 -10.91 -8.99 -11.40
C LYS A 114 -10.63 -10.39 -11.96
N SER A 115 -9.43 -10.61 -12.49
CA SER A 115 -9.05 -11.87 -13.13
C SER A 115 -8.41 -12.86 -12.14
N MET A 116 -7.99 -12.39 -10.96
CA MET A 116 -7.44 -13.26 -9.91
C MET A 116 -8.52 -13.83 -8.99
N ASP A 117 -9.24 -14.88 -9.40
CA ASP A 117 -10.43 -15.35 -8.68
C ASP A 117 -10.19 -15.77 -7.21
N ASN A 118 -8.95 -16.17 -6.87
CA ASN A 118 -8.57 -16.52 -5.49
C ASN A 118 -8.00 -15.36 -4.65
N LEU A 119 -7.89 -14.16 -5.21
CA LEU A 119 -7.30 -13.01 -4.55
C LEU A 119 -8.05 -12.63 -3.26
N LYS A 120 -7.33 -12.65 -2.14
CA LYS A 120 -7.82 -12.26 -0.81
C LYS A 120 -7.21 -10.95 -0.34
N VAL A 121 -5.94 -10.69 -0.69
CA VAL A 121 -5.20 -9.54 -0.16
C VAL A 121 -4.30 -8.89 -1.23
N ILE A 122 -4.30 -7.56 -1.25
CA ILE A 122 -3.36 -6.74 -2.01
C ILE A 122 -2.46 -6.02 -1.02
N VAL A 123 -1.15 -6.14 -1.22
CA VAL A 123 -0.12 -5.56 -0.37
C VAL A 123 0.58 -4.45 -1.13
N GLY A 124 0.51 -3.21 -0.64
CA GLY A 124 1.11 -2.05 -1.30
C GLY A 124 2.45 -1.66 -0.68
N CYS A 125 3.53 -1.79 -1.44
CA CYS A 125 4.88 -1.47 -0.99
C CYS A 125 5.18 0.04 -1.15
N GLY A 126 5.33 0.73 -0.03
CA GLY A 126 5.66 2.15 0.02
C GLY A 126 4.44 3.08 -0.04
N GLY A 127 4.65 4.32 0.39
CA GLY A 127 3.56 5.28 0.62
C GLY A 127 2.81 5.70 -0.65
N VAL A 128 3.45 5.68 -1.82
CA VAL A 128 2.79 6.03 -3.09
C VAL A 128 1.79 4.95 -3.49
N VAL A 129 2.20 3.68 -3.47
CA VAL A 129 1.32 2.56 -3.80
C VAL A 129 0.12 2.51 -2.85
N TRP A 130 0.38 2.67 -1.56
CA TRP A 130 -0.69 2.74 -0.55
C TRP A 130 -1.67 3.89 -0.80
N LYS A 131 -1.19 5.08 -1.18
CA LYS A 131 -2.08 6.21 -1.50
C LYS A 131 -2.96 5.93 -2.73
N SER A 132 -2.46 5.22 -3.72
CA SER A 132 -3.26 4.90 -4.92
C SER A 132 -4.40 3.93 -4.62
N PHE A 133 -4.34 3.16 -3.52
CA PHE A 133 -5.44 2.29 -3.10
C PHE A 133 -6.71 3.04 -2.74
N TYR A 134 -6.64 4.31 -2.31
CA TYR A 134 -7.84 5.13 -2.09
C TYR A 134 -8.67 5.32 -3.36
N ASN A 135 -8.03 5.23 -4.53
CA ASN A 135 -8.67 5.38 -5.83
C ASN A 135 -8.97 4.03 -6.51
N LEU A 136 -8.52 2.91 -5.93
CA LEU A 136 -8.75 1.58 -6.48
C LEU A 136 -10.21 1.17 -6.26
N ARG A 137 -10.95 1.00 -7.36
CA ARG A 137 -12.35 0.57 -7.32
C ARG A 137 -12.44 -0.93 -7.58
N SER A 138 -12.71 -1.70 -6.54
CA SER A 138 -13.03 -3.13 -6.66
C SER A 138 -14.38 -3.40 -6.00
N ASP A 139 -15.21 -4.17 -6.70
CA ASP A 139 -16.47 -4.73 -6.20
C ASP A 139 -16.25 -5.99 -5.36
N ARG A 140 -15.04 -6.55 -5.40
CA ARG A 140 -14.66 -7.73 -4.63
C ARG A 140 -14.25 -7.37 -3.21
N GLN A 141 -14.57 -8.26 -2.26
CA GLN A 141 -14.12 -8.13 -0.89
C GLN A 141 -12.66 -8.57 -0.77
N ILE A 142 -11.75 -7.60 -0.87
CA ILE A 142 -10.30 -7.82 -0.83
C ILE A 142 -9.68 -6.95 0.28
N PHE A 143 -8.73 -7.51 1.00
CA PHE A 143 -7.96 -6.78 2.01
C PHE A 143 -6.86 -5.94 1.37
N LEU A 144 -6.74 -4.68 1.76
CA LEU A 144 -5.66 -3.80 1.32
C LEU A 144 -4.72 -3.56 2.49
N LEU A 145 -3.47 -4.00 2.39
CA LEU A 145 -2.48 -3.87 3.45
C LEU A 145 -1.33 -2.96 3.02
N PRO A 146 -0.93 -1.97 3.84
CA PRO A 146 0.28 -1.22 3.61
C PRO A 146 1.50 -2.06 3.97
N ASN A 147 2.58 -1.94 3.20
CA ASN A 147 3.89 -2.49 3.51
C ASN A 147 4.94 -1.39 3.39
N PRO A 148 5.97 -1.34 4.27
CA PRO A 148 7.06 -0.39 4.11
C PRO A 148 7.76 -0.56 2.75
N GLU A 149 8.38 0.51 2.25
CA GLU A 149 9.18 0.43 1.03
C GLU A 149 10.38 -0.50 1.28
N LEU A 150 10.50 -1.55 0.49
CA LEU A 150 11.55 -2.55 0.65
C LEU A 150 12.87 -2.00 0.10
N SER A 151 13.78 -1.66 1.00
CA SER A 151 15.16 -1.30 0.71
C SER A 151 16.06 -1.76 1.85
N ALA A 152 17.34 -2.01 1.57
CA ALA A 152 18.29 -2.43 2.60
C ALA A 152 18.35 -1.44 3.78
N ARG A 153 18.29 -0.13 3.47
CA ARG A 153 18.24 0.92 4.48
C ARG A 153 16.97 0.86 5.33
N ASN A 154 15.82 0.67 4.71
CA ASN A 154 14.56 0.63 5.45
C ASN A 154 14.47 -0.62 6.32
N LEU A 155 14.85 -1.80 5.82
CA LEU A 155 14.77 -3.02 6.64
C LEU A 155 15.84 -3.09 7.74
N ALA A 156 16.91 -2.30 7.65
CA ALA A 156 17.85 -2.10 8.76
C ALA A 156 17.27 -1.24 9.89
N ASP A 157 16.21 -0.47 9.63
CA ASP A 157 15.46 0.27 10.66
C ASP A 157 14.48 -0.69 11.34
N GLY A 158 14.69 -0.92 12.65
CA GLY A 158 13.87 -1.82 13.45
C GLY A 158 12.38 -1.50 13.42
N ASP A 159 11.99 -0.23 13.32
CA ASP A 159 10.59 0.18 13.24
C ASP A 159 9.95 -0.25 11.91
N GLN A 160 10.70 -0.18 10.80
CA GLN A 160 10.21 -0.61 9.49
C GLN A 160 10.20 -2.13 9.38
N MET A 161 11.20 -2.81 9.94
CA MET A 161 11.23 -4.27 9.99
C MET A 161 10.04 -4.82 10.79
N ALA A 162 9.72 -4.21 11.94
CA ALA A 162 8.54 -4.60 12.72
C ALA A 162 7.23 -4.42 11.93
N ARG A 163 7.10 -3.34 11.14
CA ARG A 163 5.94 -3.12 10.26
C ARG A 163 5.87 -4.14 9.13
N PHE A 164 7.02 -4.50 8.56
CA PHE A 164 7.13 -5.54 7.55
C PHE A 164 6.64 -6.88 8.13
N ASP A 165 7.21 -7.32 9.25
CA ASP A 165 6.81 -8.56 9.94
C ASP A 165 5.31 -8.55 10.29
N HIS A 166 4.80 -7.44 10.85
CA HIS A 166 3.39 -7.31 11.19
C HIS A 166 2.45 -7.43 9.98
N THR A 167 2.86 -6.87 8.83
CA THR A 167 2.09 -6.99 7.59
C THR A 167 1.94 -8.45 7.18
N TRP A 168 3.02 -9.23 7.29
CA TRP A 168 3.02 -10.65 6.96
C TRP A 168 2.24 -11.52 7.94
N ASP A 169 2.24 -11.19 9.23
CA ASP A 169 1.36 -11.83 10.20
C ASP A 169 -0.12 -11.65 9.83
N ASN A 170 -0.48 -10.44 9.39
CA ASN A 170 -1.86 -10.15 8.96
C ASN A 170 -2.20 -10.89 7.65
N ILE A 171 -1.28 -10.94 6.69
CA ILE A 171 -1.44 -11.73 5.46
C ILE A 171 -1.72 -13.19 5.83
N LYS A 172 -0.92 -13.80 6.71
CA LYS A 172 -1.09 -15.19 7.12
C LYS A 172 -2.47 -15.44 7.72
N LYS A 173 -2.94 -14.56 8.62
CA LYS A 173 -4.28 -14.65 9.21
C LYS A 173 -5.38 -14.60 8.14
N ILE A 174 -5.27 -13.69 7.17
CA ILE A 174 -6.26 -13.52 6.10
C ILE A 174 -6.28 -14.72 5.15
N VAL A 175 -5.12 -15.21 4.73
CA VAL A 175 -5.02 -16.30 3.75
C VAL A 175 -5.48 -17.63 4.34
N VAL A 176 -5.15 -17.89 5.61
CA VAL A 176 -5.55 -19.10 6.35
C VAL A 176 -7.02 -19.07 6.77
N ALA A 177 -7.62 -17.90 6.97
CA ALA A 177 -9.03 -17.80 7.30
C ALA A 177 -9.90 -18.42 6.18
N ARG A 178 -10.74 -19.40 6.58
CA ARG A 178 -11.66 -20.16 5.71
C ARG A 178 -12.91 -19.38 5.30
N GLN A 179 -13.15 -18.21 5.90
CA GLN A 179 -14.21 -17.29 5.50
C GLN A 179 -13.64 -15.87 5.49
N PRO A 180 -14.14 -14.98 4.61
CA PRO A 180 -13.81 -13.56 4.70
C PRO A 180 -14.27 -13.09 6.08
N VAL A 181 -13.31 -12.89 6.99
CA VAL A 181 -13.59 -12.24 8.27
C VAL A 181 -14.31 -10.95 7.90
N VAL A 182 -15.50 -10.75 8.47
CA VAL A 182 -16.38 -9.61 8.26
C VAL A 182 -15.68 -8.35 8.76
N LEU A 183 -14.71 -7.88 7.99
CA LEU A 183 -13.95 -6.65 8.23
C LEU A 183 -14.62 -5.46 7.54
N ARG A 184 -15.77 -5.66 6.86
CA ARG A 184 -16.63 -4.54 6.48
C ARG A 184 -17.08 -3.76 7.71
N GLU A 185 -17.40 -4.42 8.82
CA GLU A 185 -17.80 -3.71 10.05
C GLU A 185 -16.61 -3.03 10.75
N VAL A 186 -15.42 -3.63 10.72
CA VAL A 186 -14.23 -3.06 11.34
C VAL A 186 -13.65 -1.91 10.49
N ILE A 187 -13.56 -2.06 9.16
CA ILE A 187 -13.04 -1.02 8.27
C ILE A 187 -14.08 0.08 8.07
N ALA A 188 -15.36 -0.22 7.85
CA ALA A 188 -16.39 0.82 7.78
C ALA A 188 -16.60 1.47 9.15
N GLY A 189 -16.50 0.72 10.25
CA GLY A 189 -16.53 1.26 11.60
C GLY A 189 -15.33 2.16 11.91
N THR A 190 -14.12 1.80 11.46
CA THR A 190 -12.91 2.61 11.63
C THR A 190 -12.88 3.80 10.66
N GLN A 191 -13.37 3.65 9.44
CA GLN A 191 -13.52 4.75 8.47
C GLN A 191 -14.62 5.72 8.89
N ASN A 192 -15.74 5.24 9.41
CA ASN A 192 -16.79 6.09 9.99
C ASN A 192 -16.28 6.76 11.25
N LYS A 193 -15.58 6.06 12.16
CA LYS A 193 -14.94 6.71 13.32
C LYS A 193 -13.88 7.73 12.93
N LEU A 194 -13.09 7.49 11.87
CA LEU A 194 -12.15 8.47 11.32
C LEU A 194 -12.86 9.64 10.68
N LYS A 195 -13.95 9.39 9.94
CA LYS A 195 -14.78 10.40 9.32
C LYS A 195 -15.49 11.25 10.37
N ASP A 196 -16.14 10.63 11.36
CA ASP A 196 -16.75 11.26 12.53
C ASP A 196 -15.70 12.02 13.34
N SER A 197 -14.47 11.50 13.49
CA SER A 197 -13.38 12.23 14.14
C SER A 197 -12.96 13.45 13.32
N ILE A 198 -12.85 13.32 11.99
CA ILE A 198 -12.53 14.42 11.07
C ILE A 198 -13.67 15.46 10.99
N GLU A 199 -14.93 15.02 11.08
CA GLU A 199 -16.13 15.87 11.07
C GLU A 199 -16.39 16.49 12.45
N SER A 200 -15.96 15.83 13.53
CA SER A 200 -15.95 16.37 14.91
C SER A 200 -14.81 17.36 15.16
N ILE A 201 -13.78 17.36 14.30
CA ILE A 201 -12.85 18.48 14.21
C ILE A 201 -13.63 19.61 13.56
N ASP A 202 -14.23 20.43 14.42
CA ASP A 202 -15.04 21.59 14.11
C ASP A 202 -14.40 22.40 12.96
N THR A 203 -14.91 22.15 11.75
CA THR A 203 -14.38 22.75 10.52
C THR A 203 -14.52 24.26 10.54
N ASP A 204 -15.41 24.80 11.37
CA ASP A 204 -15.57 26.24 11.57
C ASP A 204 -14.51 26.79 12.53
N LYS A 205 -14.02 26.00 13.50
CA LYS A 205 -12.78 26.34 14.24
C LYS A 205 -11.55 26.27 13.34
N LEU A 206 -11.40 25.26 12.48
CA LEU A 206 -10.27 25.19 11.56
C LEU A 206 -10.31 26.28 10.48
N LYS A 207 -11.48 26.63 9.96
CA LYS A 207 -11.64 27.77 9.03
C LYS A 207 -11.47 29.12 9.74
N ASN A 208 -11.90 29.27 10.98
CA ASN A 208 -11.61 30.47 11.78
C ASN A 208 -10.12 30.56 12.14
N ILE A 209 -9.44 29.44 12.42
CA ILE A 209 -7.99 29.41 12.65
C ILE A 209 -7.26 29.74 11.34
N ALA A 210 -7.62 29.13 10.21
CA ALA A 210 -7.03 29.44 8.91
C ALA A 210 -7.29 30.89 8.46
N GLY A 211 -8.51 31.41 8.67
CA GLY A 211 -8.86 32.80 8.38
C GLY A 211 -8.21 33.80 9.34
N ASN A 212 -8.00 33.43 10.62
CA ASN A 212 -7.23 34.24 11.56
C ASN A 212 -5.73 34.19 11.28
N VAL A 213 -5.20 33.08 10.73
CA VAL A 213 -3.82 32.95 10.25
C VAL A 213 -3.61 33.81 9.00
N GLU A 214 -4.57 33.84 8.06
CA GLU A 214 -4.49 34.68 6.85
C GLU A 214 -4.62 36.19 7.17
N LYS A 215 -5.42 36.55 8.19
CA LYS A 215 -5.48 37.93 8.73
C LYS A 215 -4.23 38.30 9.56
N LYS A 216 -3.66 37.37 10.33
CA LYS A 216 -2.45 37.60 11.15
C LYS A 216 -1.15 37.56 10.36
N PHE A 217 -1.09 36.87 9.21
CA PHE A 217 0.09 36.87 8.34
C PHE A 217 0.40 38.24 7.71
N LYS A 218 -0.56 39.17 7.73
CA LYS A 218 -0.34 40.57 7.29
C LYS A 218 0.31 41.45 8.35
N ASN A 219 0.27 41.08 9.63
CA ASN A 219 0.86 41.86 10.71
C ASN A 219 1.68 40.95 11.65
N THR A 220 3.00 41.00 11.42
CA THR A 220 4.06 40.86 12.42
C THR A 220 4.54 39.44 12.74
N ILE A 221 5.73 39.16 12.21
CA ILE A 221 6.58 37.96 12.40
C ILE A 221 7.12 37.81 13.84
N GLU A 222 6.89 38.77 14.74
CA GLU A 222 7.50 38.78 16.08
C GLU A 222 6.64 38.09 17.18
N GLU A 223 5.35 37.80 16.94
CA GLU A 223 4.51 37.16 17.96
C GLU A 223 4.51 35.61 17.91
N VAL A 224 5.05 35.01 16.84
CA VAL A 224 4.99 33.54 16.62
C VAL A 224 5.92 32.78 17.58
N GLU A 225 7.00 33.39 18.06
CA GLU A 225 7.93 32.76 19.02
C GLU A 225 7.36 32.63 20.44
N LYS A 226 6.22 33.27 20.74
CA LYS A 226 5.59 33.25 22.08
C LYS A 226 4.28 32.47 22.17
N SER A 227 3.87 31.77 21.12
CA SER A 227 2.64 30.98 21.14
C SER A 227 2.91 29.48 21.21
N ASP A 228 2.14 28.75 22.03
CA ASP A 228 2.16 27.27 22.16
C ASP A 228 1.73 26.53 20.88
N LEU A 229 1.53 27.23 19.76
CA LEU A 229 1.01 26.67 18.52
C LEU A 229 1.94 25.61 17.89
N PRO A 230 3.28 25.79 17.87
CA PRO A 230 4.20 24.74 17.43
C PRO A 230 4.09 23.48 18.28
N ASP A 231 3.91 23.63 19.59
CA ASP A 231 3.79 22.52 20.54
C ASP A 231 2.43 21.81 20.41
N GLN A 232 1.35 22.54 20.15
CA GLN A 232 0.04 21.95 19.86
C GLN A 232 0.02 21.18 18.54
N LEU A 233 0.67 21.69 17.49
CA LEU A 233 0.83 20.98 16.21
C LEU A 233 1.73 19.75 16.35
N LEU A 234 2.80 19.84 17.15
CA LEU A 234 3.67 18.71 17.44
C LEU A 234 2.93 17.65 18.27
N LYS A 235 2.13 18.06 19.25
CA LYS A 235 1.28 17.18 20.05
C LYS A 235 0.24 16.48 19.20
N ALA A 236 -0.50 17.21 18.35
CA ALA A 236 -1.48 16.63 17.43
C ALA A 236 -0.83 15.65 16.42
N LYS A 237 0.35 15.98 15.90
CA LYS A 237 1.14 15.08 15.03
C LYS A 237 1.55 13.81 15.77
N ASN A 238 1.97 13.92 17.03
CA ASN A 238 2.37 12.78 17.86
C ASN A 238 1.17 11.92 18.28
N GLU A 239 0.03 12.53 18.62
CA GLU A 239 -1.22 11.84 18.92
C GLU A 239 -1.75 11.11 17.69
N PHE A 240 -1.73 11.72 16.51
CA PHE A 240 -2.10 11.06 15.26
C PHE A 240 -1.16 9.90 14.92
N LYS A 241 0.15 10.07 15.17
CA LYS A 241 1.14 9.00 15.00
C LYS A 241 0.94 7.86 15.99
N SER A 242 0.55 8.16 17.24
CA SER A 242 0.21 7.16 18.27
C SER A 242 -1.08 6.42 17.91
N PHE A 243 -2.15 7.13 17.56
CA PHE A 243 -3.42 6.54 17.13
C PHE A 243 -3.22 5.62 15.92
N TRP A 244 -2.40 6.05 14.94
CA TRP A 244 -2.05 5.22 13.79
C TRP A 244 -1.24 3.97 14.19
N ARG A 245 -0.33 4.11 15.17
CA ARG A 245 0.45 2.99 15.73
C ARG A 245 -0.45 2.02 16.52
N ASP A 246 -1.39 2.52 17.33
CA ASP A 246 -2.28 1.71 18.15
C ASP A 246 -3.40 1.02 17.34
N THR A 247 -3.83 1.63 16.22
CA THR A 247 -4.86 1.07 15.33
C THR A 247 -4.32 -0.04 14.42
N TRP A 248 -3.03 0.03 14.06
CA TRP A 248 -2.41 -0.86 13.06
C TRP A 248 -1.16 -1.60 13.56
N SER A 249 -0.87 -1.54 14.86
CA SER A 249 0.09 -2.41 15.54
C SER A 249 -0.54 -2.81 16.87
N PRO A 250 -1.04 -4.05 17.02
CA PRO A 250 -1.46 -4.51 18.33
C PRO A 250 -0.24 -4.48 19.24
N LYS A 251 -0.42 -4.01 20.47
CA LYS A 251 0.59 -4.11 21.51
C LYS A 251 1.06 -5.55 21.55
N SER A 252 2.38 -5.75 21.44
CA SER A 252 3.02 -7.00 21.83
C SER A 252 2.44 -7.40 23.20
N PRO A 253 2.08 -8.67 23.44
CA PRO A 253 1.65 -9.09 24.76
C PRO A 253 2.70 -8.64 25.75
N SER A 254 2.32 -7.80 26.71
CA SER A 254 3.23 -7.43 27.77
C SER A 254 3.65 -8.69 28.51
N ASP A 255 4.93 -8.83 28.86
CA ASP A 255 5.48 -9.93 29.68
C ASP A 255 4.86 -10.01 31.10
N LYS A 256 3.74 -9.33 31.36
CA LYS A 256 2.95 -9.43 32.59
C LYS A 256 1.93 -10.57 32.59
N ASP A 257 1.69 -11.23 31.46
CA ASP A 257 0.80 -12.40 31.37
C ASP A 257 1.55 -13.74 31.40
N LYS A 258 2.84 -13.73 31.79
CA LYS A 258 3.58 -14.92 32.21
C LYS A 258 3.72 -14.92 33.73
N LYS A 259 2.65 -15.33 34.41
CA LYS A 259 2.71 -15.89 35.77
C LYS A 259 1.85 -17.13 35.83
#